data_AF-A0A523KK76-F1
#
_entry.id   AF-A0A523KK76-F1
#
_cell.length_a   1.000
_cell.length_b   1.000
_cell.length_c   1.000
_cell.angle_alpha   90.00
_cell.angle_beta   90.00
_cell.angle_gamma   90.00
#
_symmetry.space_group_name_H-M   'P 1'
#
loop_
_entity.id
_entity.type
_entity.pdbx_description
1 polymer ?
#
loop_
_entity_poly.entity_id
_entity_poly.type
_entity_poly.pdbx_seq_one_letter_code
_entity_poly.pdbx_strand_id
1 'polypeptide(L)'
;MSANPGHRFYINAMFDRCDNPASGRDGGRHGAPGNVSLNDGSAMQSKGKQWIPDGKHLVLKLPGGGGYGEPAERDRALVEQDLIRGYISEDEAKEIYLREDPE
;
A
#
# COMPACT_ATOMS: atom_id res chain seq x y z
N MET A 1 -5.24 -21.05 7.46
CA MET A 1 -4.25 -22.08 7.84
C MET A 1 -3.91 -21.90 9.31
N SER A 2 -3.83 -22.96 10.10
CA SER A 2 -3.43 -22.92 11.51
C SER A 2 -2.19 -23.78 11.74
N ALA A 3 -1.50 -23.55 12.85
CA ALA A 3 -0.47 -24.50 13.29
C ALA A 3 -1.10 -25.86 13.62
N ASN A 4 -0.27 -26.90 13.59
CA ASN A 4 -0.67 -28.20 14.12
C ASN A 4 -0.96 -28.10 15.63
N PRO A 5 -1.83 -28.96 16.20
CA PRO A 5 -2.07 -28.98 17.64
C PRO A 5 -0.78 -29.02 18.46
N GLY A 6 -0.70 -28.21 19.51
CA GLY A 6 0.48 -28.06 20.36
C GLY A 6 1.62 -27.19 19.79
N HIS A 7 1.47 -26.65 18.58
CA HIS A 7 2.46 -25.81 17.92
C HIS A 7 1.93 -24.39 17.71
N ARG A 8 2.85 -23.45 17.53
CA ARG A 8 2.53 -22.05 17.21
C ARG A 8 3.16 -21.65 15.89
N PHE A 9 2.41 -20.92 15.06
CA PHE A 9 2.93 -20.35 13.83
C PHE A 9 3.55 -18.98 14.10
N TYR A 10 4.83 -18.83 13.75
CA TYR A 10 5.55 -17.56 13.87
C TYR A 10 5.97 -17.08 12.50
N ILE A 11 5.98 -15.77 12.31
CA ILE A 11 6.62 -15.11 11.18
C ILE A 11 7.84 -14.33 11.68
N ASN A 12 8.90 -14.30 10.88
CA ASN A 12 9.99 -13.34 11.03
C ASN A 12 9.75 -12.24 10.00
N ALA A 13 9.10 -11.16 10.41
CA ALA A 13 8.77 -10.06 9.54
C ALA A 13 10.05 -9.31 9.15
N MET A 14 10.21 -9.06 7.85
CA MET A 14 11.27 -8.24 7.27
C MET A 14 10.70 -7.29 6.22
N PHE A 15 9.46 -6.84 6.41
CA PHE A 15 8.77 -6.02 5.41
C PHE A 15 9.28 -4.59 5.47
N ASP A 16 9.87 -4.13 4.37
CA ASP A 16 10.30 -2.75 4.21
C ASP A 16 9.18 -1.85 3.68
N ARG A 17 9.42 -0.54 3.70
CA ARG A 17 8.51 0.50 3.20
C ARG A 17 7.14 0.54 3.88
N CYS A 18 7.03 0.03 5.11
CA CYS A 18 5.88 0.25 5.99
C CYS A 18 5.96 1.64 6.64
N ASP A 19 7.10 1.95 7.27
CA ASP A 19 7.31 3.24 7.96
C ASP A 19 7.91 4.30 7.02
N ASN A 20 8.70 3.86 6.03
CA ASN A 20 9.40 4.73 5.10
C ASN A 20 8.99 4.37 3.65
N PRO A 21 7.84 4.86 3.15
CA PRO A 21 7.37 4.53 1.81
C PRO A 21 8.33 4.98 0.71
N ALA A 22 8.12 4.49 -0.51
CA ALA A 22 8.92 4.91 -1.65
C ALA A 22 8.79 6.42 -1.90
N SER A 23 9.92 7.12 -1.96
CA SER A 23 9.94 8.54 -2.32
C SER A 23 9.59 8.75 -3.78
N GLY A 24 8.73 9.74 -4.03
CA GLY A 24 8.58 10.28 -5.37
C GLY A 24 9.79 11.15 -5.76
N ARG A 25 9.87 11.50 -7.03
CA ARG A 25 10.96 12.28 -7.62
C ARG A 25 10.42 13.34 -8.57
N ASP A 26 11.13 14.46 -8.69
CA ASP A 26 10.84 15.56 -9.60
C ASP A 26 9.35 15.98 -9.57
N GLY A 27 8.80 16.23 -8.39
CA GLY A 27 7.37 16.58 -8.21
C GLY A 27 6.44 15.39 -7.94
N GLY A 28 6.94 14.17 -8.16
CA GLY A 28 6.18 12.94 -7.92
C GLY A 28 5.83 12.73 -6.45
N ARG A 29 4.63 12.17 -6.19
CA ARG A 29 4.17 11.83 -4.83
C ARG A 29 4.85 10.55 -4.30
N HIS A 30 4.91 10.43 -2.98
CA HIS A 30 5.33 9.20 -2.31
C HIS A 30 4.37 8.04 -2.64
N GLY A 31 4.90 6.83 -2.71
CA GLY A 31 4.10 5.62 -2.85
C GLY A 31 3.30 5.31 -1.58
N ALA A 32 2.24 4.50 -1.73
CA ALA A 32 1.49 4.01 -0.58
C ALA A 32 2.39 3.18 0.35
N PRO A 33 2.31 3.35 1.68
CA PRO A 33 3.06 2.52 2.62
C PRO A 33 2.56 1.08 2.61
N GLY A 34 3.47 0.16 2.86
CA GLY A 34 3.11 -1.22 3.17
C GLY A 34 2.39 -1.31 4.53
N ASN A 35 1.62 -2.36 4.73
CA ASN A 35 0.99 -2.62 6.03
C ASN A 35 0.98 -4.11 6.36
N VAL A 36 1.21 -4.42 7.63
CA VAL A 36 1.14 -5.76 8.18
C VAL A 36 0.04 -5.78 9.22
N SER A 37 -0.96 -6.62 9.01
CA SER A 37 -2.10 -6.75 9.93
C SER A 37 -2.62 -8.19 9.96
N LEU A 38 -3.50 -8.47 10.91
CA LEU A 38 -4.34 -9.65 10.86
C LEU A 38 -5.65 -9.35 10.11
N ASN A 39 -6.35 -10.40 9.70
CA ASN A 39 -7.61 -10.30 8.97
C ASN A 39 -8.76 -9.63 9.75
N ASP A 40 -8.62 -9.41 11.05
CA ASP A 40 -9.54 -8.62 11.87
C ASP A 40 -9.13 -7.14 12.01
N GLY A 41 -8.07 -6.73 11.31
CA GLY A 41 -7.52 -5.37 11.37
C GLY A 41 -6.49 -5.14 12.47
N SER A 42 -6.21 -6.12 13.33
CA SER A 42 -5.18 -5.97 14.37
C SER A 42 -3.82 -5.69 13.75
N ALA A 43 -3.16 -4.61 14.18
CA ALA A 43 -1.85 -4.23 13.67
C ALA A 43 -0.77 -5.25 14.08
N MET A 44 0.19 -5.44 13.19
CA MET A 44 1.38 -6.27 13.40
C MET A 44 2.64 -5.46 13.13
N GLN A 45 3.78 -5.94 13.64
CA GLN A 45 5.05 -5.23 13.45
C GLN A 45 5.61 -5.54 12.06
N SER A 46 6.16 -4.55 11.38
CA SER A 46 6.81 -4.71 10.06
C SER A 46 8.11 -5.51 10.13
N LYS A 47 8.75 -5.55 11.31
CA LYS A 47 10.04 -6.22 11.58
C LYS A 47 9.95 -7.13 12.81
N GLY A 48 10.76 -8.18 12.83
CA GLY A 48 10.96 -9.05 13.99
C GLY A 48 10.06 -10.29 14.05
N LYS A 49 10.33 -11.15 15.02
CA LYS A 49 9.61 -12.41 15.22
C LYS A 49 8.30 -12.19 15.97
N GLN A 50 7.21 -12.69 15.42
CA GLN A 50 5.87 -12.50 15.99
C GLN A 50 4.96 -13.68 15.69
N TRP A 51 4.06 -13.95 16.64
CA TRP A 51 3.12 -15.07 16.59
C TRP A 51 1.89 -14.68 15.80
N ILE A 52 1.40 -15.59 14.95
CA ILE A 52 0.08 -15.47 14.33
C ILE A 52 -0.89 -16.37 15.11
N PRO A 53 -1.94 -15.79 15.73
CA PRO A 53 -2.90 -16.57 16.48
C PRO A 53 -3.64 -17.59 15.61
N ASP A 54 -4.04 -18.70 16.24
CA ASP A 54 -4.80 -19.75 15.54
C ASP A 54 -6.13 -19.19 15.02
N GLY A 55 -6.47 -19.57 13.80
CA GLY A 55 -7.67 -19.08 13.11
C GLY A 55 -7.56 -17.63 12.60
N LYS A 56 -6.45 -16.93 12.83
CA LYS A 56 -6.17 -15.62 12.24
C LYS A 56 -5.29 -15.76 11.00
N HIS A 57 -5.45 -14.82 10.07
CA HIS A 57 -4.66 -14.76 8.85
C HIS A 57 -3.83 -13.48 8.82
N LEU A 58 -2.56 -13.63 8.45
CA LEU A 58 -1.69 -12.51 8.13
C LEU A 58 -2.19 -11.86 6.83
N VAL A 59 -2.38 -10.54 6.86
CA VAL A 59 -2.70 -9.69 5.72
C VAL A 59 -1.51 -8.78 5.49
N LEU A 60 -0.93 -8.88 4.30
CA LEU A 60 0.15 -8.03 3.84
C LEU A 60 -0.40 -7.11 2.75
N LYS A 61 -0.41 -5.81 3.01
CA LYS A 61 -0.58 -4.79 1.96
C LYS A 61 0.80 -4.42 1.45
N LEU A 62 1.06 -4.71 0.19
CA LEU A 62 2.35 -4.42 -0.41
C LEU A 62 2.48 -2.91 -0.66
N PRO A 63 3.65 -2.33 -0.41
CA PRO A 63 3.90 -0.91 -0.66
C PRO A 63 3.82 -0.60 -2.15
N GLY A 64 3.38 0.62 -2.47
CA GLY A 64 3.40 1.16 -3.82
C GLY A 64 4.77 1.71 -4.23
N GLY A 65 4.96 1.94 -5.53
CA GLY A 65 6.10 2.69 -6.06
C GLY A 65 5.95 4.19 -5.82
N GLY A 66 7.08 4.91 -5.79
CA GLY A 66 7.09 6.37 -5.78
C GLY A 66 6.81 6.92 -7.18
N GLY A 67 6.08 8.03 -7.26
CA GLY A 67 5.77 8.71 -8.52
C GLY A 67 6.96 9.47 -9.10
N TYR A 68 6.82 9.86 -10.36
CA TYR A 68 7.77 10.70 -11.08
C TYR A 68 7.02 11.81 -11.81
N GLY A 69 7.50 13.05 -11.72
CA GLY A 69 6.87 14.21 -12.36
C GLY A 69 5.67 14.76 -11.58
N GLU A 70 5.24 15.96 -11.94
CA GLU A 70 4.03 16.58 -11.40
C GLU A 70 2.79 15.79 -11.86
N PRO A 71 1.92 15.32 -10.94
CA PRO A 71 0.73 14.55 -11.31
C PRO A 71 -0.21 15.26 -12.28
N ALA A 72 -0.34 16.59 -12.18
CA ALA A 72 -1.18 17.41 -13.05
C ALA A 72 -0.69 17.44 -14.52
N GLU A 73 0.57 17.11 -14.77
CA GLU A 73 1.15 17.04 -16.12
C GLU A 73 0.96 15.67 -16.78
N ARG A 74 0.40 14.68 -16.05
CA ARG A 74 0.13 13.35 -16.61
C ARG A 74 -0.94 13.45 -17.71
N ASP A 75 -0.68 12.78 -18.83
CA ASP A 75 -1.64 12.69 -19.94
C ASP A 75 -3.00 12.13 -19.46
N ARG A 76 -4.07 12.88 -19.72
CA ARG A 76 -5.45 12.53 -19.34
C ARG A 76 -5.89 11.18 -19.91
N ALA A 77 -5.44 10.83 -21.12
CA ALA A 77 -5.76 9.53 -21.71
C ALA A 77 -5.15 8.36 -20.91
N LEU A 78 -3.99 8.57 -20.27
CA LEU A 78 -3.39 7.58 -19.38
C LEU A 78 -4.11 7.50 -18.03
N VAL A 79 -4.60 8.63 -17.51
CA VAL A 79 -5.43 8.66 -16.28
C VAL A 79 -6.74 7.90 -16.50
N GLU A 80 -7.41 8.12 -17.64
CA GLU A 80 -8.61 7.36 -18.01
C GLU A 80 -8.34 5.86 -18.15
N GLN A 81 -7.19 5.50 -18.73
CA GLN A 81 -6.78 4.10 -18.81
C GLN A 81 -6.54 3.49 -17.41
N ASP A 82 -5.96 4.23 -16.48
CA ASP A 82 -5.74 3.79 -15.10
C ASP A 82 -7.07 3.58 -14.35
N LEU A 83 -8.08 4.42 -14.60
CA LEU A 83 -9.45 4.24 -14.09
C LEU A 83 -10.10 2.97 -14.64
N ILE A 84 -10.04 2.76 -15.97
CA ILE A 84 -10.60 1.56 -16.62
C ILE A 84 -9.95 0.28 -16.08
N ARG A 85 -8.66 0.34 -15.76
CA ARG A 85 -7.90 -0.78 -15.19
C ARG A 85 -8.10 -0.96 -13.69
N GLY A 86 -8.77 -0.02 -13.02
CA GLY A 86 -8.97 -0.04 -11.57
C GLY A 86 -7.67 0.15 -10.78
N TYR A 87 -6.68 0.84 -11.35
CA TYR A 87 -5.43 1.18 -10.64
C TYR A 87 -5.61 2.39 -9.72
N ILE A 88 -6.55 3.25 -10.06
CA ILE A 88 -6.96 4.41 -9.27
C ILE A 88 -8.49 4.45 -9.21
N SER A 89 -9.01 5.05 -8.14
CA SER A 89 -10.42 5.40 -7.99
C SER A 89 -10.74 6.73 -8.67
N GLU A 90 -12.04 7.02 -8.88
CA GLU A 90 -12.48 8.32 -9.40
C GLU A 90 -12.08 9.48 -8.49
N ASP A 91 -12.08 9.26 -7.18
CA ASP A 91 -11.69 10.27 -6.19
C ASP A 91 -10.18 10.55 -6.28
N GLU A 92 -9.36 9.50 -6.37
CA GLU A 92 -7.92 9.64 -6.60
C GLU A 92 -7.62 10.33 -7.94
N ALA A 93 -8.38 10.04 -8.99
CA ALA A 93 -8.23 10.74 -10.28
C ALA A 93 -8.44 12.25 -10.13
N LYS A 94 -9.52 12.66 -9.44
CA LYS A 94 -9.88 14.07 -9.22
C LYS A 94 -8.89 14.80 -8.32
N GLU A 95 -8.52 14.19 -7.19
CA GLU A 95 -7.67 14.84 -6.19
C GLU A 95 -6.21 14.94 -6.65
N ILE A 96 -5.73 13.96 -7.40
CA ILE A 96 -4.30 13.81 -7.69
C ILE A 96 -3.95 14.31 -9.09
N TYR A 97 -4.70 13.91 -10.11
CA TYR A 97 -4.32 14.13 -11.51
C TYR A 97 -5.15 15.20 -12.20
N LEU A 98 -6.42 15.37 -11.81
CA LEU A 98 -7.38 16.28 -12.45
C LEU A 98 -7.74 17.46 -11.55
N ARG A 99 -6.85 17.83 -10.62
CA ARG A 99 -7.07 18.95 -9.73
C ARG A 99 -7.17 20.23 -10.56
N GLU A 100 -8.29 20.93 -10.44
CA GLU A 100 -8.44 22.27 -10.99
C GLU A 100 -7.71 23.25 -10.07
N ASP A 101 -6.87 24.12 -10.65
CA ASP A 101 -6.25 25.20 -9.89
C ASP A 101 -7.34 26.17 -9.41
N PRO A 102 -7.33 26.60 -8.14
CA PRO A 102 -8.23 27.65 -7.69
C PRO A 102 -7.89 28.96 -8.41
N GLU A 103 -8.92 29.61 -8.97
CA GLU A 103 -8.85 30.98 -9.55
C GLU A 103 -8.29 32.02 -8.59
#